data_AF-A0A060YI09-F1
#
_entry.id   AF-A0A060YI09-F1
#
_cell.length_a   1.000
_cell.length_b   1.000
_cell.length_c   1.000
_cell.angle_alpha   90.00
_cell.angle_beta   90.00
_cell.angle_gamma   90.00
#
_symmetry.space_group_name_H-M   'P 1'
#
loop_
_entity.id
_entity.type
_entity.pdbx_description
1 polymer ?
#
loop_
_entity_poly.entity_id
_entity_poly.type
_entity_poly.pdbx_seq_one_letter_code
_entity_poly.pdbx_strand_id
1 'polypeptide(L)'
;LNGVCNFRLKTALLDYIKRCLPGDSEKYNMVALCFSMCREIGENHEGAARTQLKLIESQPWAVTPELRSALIKVLTLLKDAAESYSKDSCVRQAARCVKMAKLTTLQLHFLNHGQDQRVINLRQSDLLGAIVALPRCYQAFVLSEAYDYSPDWAEVLYQKVILSGDFAYLEEFRLHRPLPACLFEDISQKLTHNTPPSSAGQNLKRLLQHCDDVYTYYKLAYEHKFFDVANMLLQDSKTSSYLNDRLGTR
;
A
#
# COMPACT_ATOMS: atom_id res chain seq x y z
N LEU A 1 27.19 -28.63 21.18
CA LEU A 1 26.39 -29.88 21.03
C LEU A 1 25.13 -29.90 21.93
N ASN A 2 25.20 -29.52 23.21
CA ASN A 2 24.04 -29.52 24.12
C ASN A 2 22.87 -28.56 23.74
N GLY A 3 23.14 -27.42 23.10
CA GLY A 3 22.08 -26.50 22.66
C GLY A 3 21.23 -27.02 21.49
N VAL A 4 21.81 -27.84 20.59
CA VAL A 4 21.13 -28.32 19.37
C VAL A 4 20.15 -29.47 19.69
N CYS A 5 20.51 -30.37 20.61
CA CYS A 5 19.59 -31.42 21.09
C CYS A 5 18.39 -30.84 21.85
N ASN A 6 18.59 -29.77 22.63
CA ASN A 6 17.52 -29.11 23.37
C ASN A 6 16.50 -28.45 22.42
N PHE A 7 16.98 -27.77 21.37
CA PHE A 7 16.10 -27.18 20.35
C PHE A 7 15.28 -28.23 19.58
N ARG A 8 15.91 -29.36 19.20
CA ARG A 8 15.22 -30.46 18.50
C ARG A 8 14.12 -31.09 19.36
N LEU A 9 14.37 -31.29 20.66
CA LEU A 9 13.37 -31.82 21.58
C LEU A 9 12.17 -30.87 21.73
N LYS A 10 12.45 -29.57 21.93
CA LYS A 10 11.42 -28.53 22.02
C LYS A 10 10.52 -28.49 20.77
N THR A 11 11.14 -28.53 19.60
CA THR A 11 10.42 -28.54 18.32
C THR A 11 9.61 -29.82 18.14
N ALA A 12 10.17 -30.99 18.47
CA ALA A 12 9.47 -32.27 18.38
C ALA A 12 8.23 -32.34 19.31
N LEU A 13 8.31 -31.71 20.48
CA LEU A 13 7.16 -31.61 21.39
C LEU A 13 6.04 -30.73 20.81
N LEU A 14 6.39 -29.58 20.22
CA LEU A 14 5.42 -28.71 19.54
C LEU A 14 4.79 -29.40 18.32
N ASP A 15 5.58 -30.17 17.55
CA ASP A 15 5.10 -30.97 16.43
C ASP A 15 4.15 -32.08 16.89
N TYR A 16 4.44 -32.72 18.02
CA TYR A 16 3.56 -33.71 18.63
C TYR A 16 2.21 -33.09 19.00
N ILE A 17 2.20 -31.92 19.65
CA ILE A 17 0.95 -31.22 20.01
C ILE A 17 0.16 -30.87 18.75
N LYS A 18 0.80 -30.33 17.70
CA LYS A 18 0.13 -30.02 16.43
C LYS A 18 -0.54 -31.24 15.78
N ARG A 19 0.09 -32.41 15.86
CA ARG A 19 -0.43 -33.65 15.24
C ARG A 19 -1.50 -34.34 16.07
N CYS A 20 -1.31 -34.40 17.39
CA CYS A 20 -2.17 -35.17 18.29
C CYS A 20 -3.30 -34.34 18.90
N LEU A 21 -3.16 -33.01 18.95
CA LEU A 21 -4.16 -32.07 19.47
C LEU A 21 -4.37 -30.92 18.46
N PRO A 22 -4.78 -31.22 17.22
CA PRO A 22 -4.95 -30.20 16.19
C PRO A 22 -6.02 -29.19 16.62
N GLY A 23 -5.67 -27.91 16.62
CA GLY A 23 -6.57 -26.82 17.00
C GLY A 23 -6.48 -26.36 18.47
N ASP A 24 -5.74 -27.07 19.32
CA ASP A 24 -5.47 -26.63 20.70
C ASP A 24 -4.33 -25.60 20.74
N SER A 25 -4.61 -24.41 20.20
CA SER A 25 -3.64 -23.32 20.09
C SER A 25 -3.17 -22.81 21.45
N GLU A 26 -4.02 -22.90 22.47
CA GLU A 26 -3.70 -22.48 23.83
C GLU A 26 -2.60 -23.37 24.43
N LYS A 27 -2.78 -24.70 24.42
CA LYS A 27 -1.72 -25.61 24.91
C LYS A 27 -0.44 -25.50 24.11
N TYR A 28 -0.54 -25.34 22.78
CA TYR A 28 0.63 -25.10 21.94
C TYR A 28 1.40 -23.86 22.40
N ASN A 29 0.70 -22.73 22.55
CA ASN A 29 1.31 -21.46 22.96
C ASN A 29 1.89 -21.54 24.38
N MET A 30 1.20 -22.19 25.32
CA MET A 30 1.68 -22.38 26.69
C MET A 30 2.99 -23.18 26.73
N VAL A 31 3.08 -24.27 25.97
CA VAL A 31 4.31 -25.08 25.88
C VAL A 31 5.43 -24.29 25.20
N ALA A 32 5.14 -23.56 24.12
CA ALA A 32 6.12 -22.70 23.46
C ALA A 32 6.64 -21.60 24.41
N LEU A 33 5.77 -20.98 25.21
CA LEU A 33 6.11 -19.97 26.20
C LEU A 33 7.07 -20.52 27.27
N CYS A 34 6.82 -21.74 27.78
CA CYS A 34 7.70 -22.41 28.75
C CYS A 34 9.14 -22.58 28.21
N PHE A 35 9.32 -22.59 26.90
CA PHE A 35 10.62 -22.73 26.24
C PHE A 35 11.14 -21.44 25.60
N SER A 36 10.46 -20.31 25.81
CA SER A 36 10.73 -19.00 25.21
C SER A 36 10.74 -19.01 23.68
N MET A 37 9.93 -19.87 23.06
CA MET A 37 9.83 -20.07 21.61
C MET A 37 8.90 -19.02 20.97
N CYS A 38 9.30 -17.75 21.03
CA CYS A 38 8.48 -16.62 20.60
C CYS A 38 8.17 -16.65 19.09
N ARG A 39 9.10 -17.17 18.28
CA ARG A 39 8.89 -17.35 16.84
C ARG A 39 7.76 -18.31 16.53
N GLU A 40 7.73 -19.44 17.22
CA GLU A 40 6.74 -20.49 17.03
C GLU A 40 5.34 -20.05 17.49
N ILE A 41 5.26 -19.22 18.54
CA ILE A 41 4.02 -18.54 18.94
C ILE A 41 3.57 -17.59 17.82
N GLY A 42 4.48 -16.77 17.29
CA GLY A 42 4.18 -15.87 16.17
C GLY A 42 3.66 -16.60 14.93
N GLU A 43 4.30 -17.71 14.55
CA GLU A 43 3.89 -18.57 13.43
C GLU A 43 2.50 -19.18 13.66
N ASN A 44 2.17 -19.56 14.89
CA ASN A 44 0.86 -20.09 15.23
C ASN A 44 -0.25 -19.02 15.08
N HIS A 45 -0.03 -17.81 15.60
CA HIS A 45 -0.97 -16.70 15.45
C HIS A 45 -1.11 -16.25 13.99
N GLU A 46 -0.01 -16.11 13.23
CA GLU A 46 -0.07 -15.77 11.80
C GLU A 46 -0.82 -16.86 11.00
N GLY A 47 -0.56 -18.13 11.29
CA GLY A 47 -1.26 -19.26 10.67
C GLY A 47 -2.75 -19.26 10.94
N ALA A 48 -3.16 -18.96 12.18
CA ALA A 48 -4.57 -18.81 12.55
C ALA A 48 -5.23 -17.62 11.83
N ALA A 49 -4.55 -16.46 11.75
CA ALA A 49 -5.05 -15.29 11.02
C ALA A 49 -5.25 -15.60 9.53
N ARG A 50 -4.27 -16.27 8.91
CA ARG A 50 -4.33 -16.70 7.51
C ARG A 50 -5.49 -17.68 7.26
N THR A 51 -5.74 -18.59 8.19
CA THR A 51 -6.86 -19.54 8.09
C THR A 51 -8.20 -18.82 8.16
N GLN A 52 -8.35 -17.85 9.07
CA GLN A 52 -9.56 -17.01 9.15
C GLN A 52 -9.77 -16.17 7.89
N LEU A 53 -8.71 -15.58 7.33
CA LEU A 53 -8.78 -14.84 6.07
C LEU A 53 -9.24 -15.74 4.90
N LYS A 54 -8.74 -16.97 4.81
CA LYS A 54 -9.21 -17.95 3.80
C LYS A 54 -10.69 -18.33 3.98
N LEU A 55 -11.15 -18.44 5.23
CA LEU A 55 -12.55 -18.74 5.51
C LEU A 55 -13.47 -17.59 5.11
N ILE A 56 -13.02 -16.33 5.29
CA ILE A 56 -13.70 -15.14 4.78
C ILE A 56 -13.72 -15.15 3.24
N GLU A 57 -12.59 -15.51 2.60
CA GLU A 57 -12.48 -15.57 1.14
C GLU A 57 -13.41 -16.63 0.52
N SER A 58 -13.65 -17.75 1.20
CA SER A 58 -14.49 -18.83 0.68
C SER A 58 -15.99 -18.55 0.75
N GLN A 59 -16.41 -17.48 1.42
CA GLN A 59 -17.80 -17.05 1.51
C GLN A 59 -18.10 -15.93 0.48
N PRO A 60 -19.35 -15.80 0.01
CA PRO A 60 -19.76 -14.64 -0.77
C PRO A 60 -19.51 -13.38 0.05
N TRP A 61 -19.00 -12.32 -0.60
CA TRP A 61 -18.78 -11.07 0.10
C TRP A 61 -20.12 -10.44 0.51
N ALA A 62 -20.33 -10.32 1.82
CA ALA A 62 -21.50 -9.69 2.40
C ALA A 62 -21.12 -9.00 3.72
N VAL A 63 -21.63 -7.79 3.94
CA VAL A 63 -21.37 -7.04 5.17
C VAL A 63 -22.26 -7.58 6.29
N THR A 64 -21.71 -8.50 7.08
CA THR A 64 -22.43 -9.13 8.20
C THR A 64 -21.74 -8.87 9.55
N PRO A 65 -22.46 -8.96 10.68
CA PRO A 65 -21.86 -8.94 12.01
C PRO A 65 -20.76 -10.00 12.19
N GLU A 66 -20.95 -11.18 11.58
CA GLU A 66 -20.01 -12.30 11.63
C GLU A 66 -18.71 -11.96 10.89
N LEU A 67 -18.79 -11.30 9.73
CA LEU A 67 -17.61 -10.81 9.01
C LEU A 67 -16.81 -9.82 9.88
N ARG A 68 -17.49 -8.86 10.54
CA ARG A 68 -16.82 -7.90 11.43
C ARG A 68 -16.13 -8.61 12.59
N SER A 69 -16.81 -9.57 13.23
CA SER A 69 -16.24 -10.38 14.32
C SER A 69 -15.01 -11.17 13.86
N ALA A 70 -15.09 -11.81 12.68
CA ALA A 70 -13.97 -12.54 12.10
C ALA A 70 -12.77 -11.63 11.80
N LEU A 71 -13.00 -10.41 11.30
CA LEU A 71 -11.94 -9.44 11.03
C LEU A 71 -11.30 -8.88 12.31
N ILE A 72 -12.08 -8.66 13.37
CA ILE A 72 -11.54 -8.29 14.69
C ILE A 72 -10.63 -9.41 15.19
N LYS A 73 -11.05 -10.69 15.04
CA LYS A 73 -10.23 -11.84 15.40
C LYS A 73 -8.94 -11.90 14.58
N VAL A 74 -9.00 -11.70 13.27
CA VAL A 74 -7.80 -11.60 12.39
C VAL A 74 -6.87 -10.50 12.88
N LEU A 75 -7.41 -9.32 13.19
CA LEU A 75 -6.62 -8.18 13.66
C LEU A 75 -5.89 -8.49 14.97
N THR A 76 -6.56 -9.10 15.95
CA THR A 76 -5.93 -9.52 17.21
C THR A 76 -4.81 -10.52 16.96
N LEU A 77 -5.08 -11.57 16.18
CA LEU A 77 -4.07 -12.58 15.84
C LEU A 77 -2.84 -11.98 15.14
N LEU A 78 -3.02 -11.02 14.22
CA LEU A 78 -1.91 -10.34 13.56
C LEU A 78 -1.10 -9.47 14.52
N LYS A 79 -1.74 -8.82 15.51
CA LYS A 79 -1.05 -8.05 16.56
C LYS A 79 -0.22 -8.98 17.45
N ASP A 80 -0.81 -10.08 17.92
CA ASP A 80 -0.13 -11.07 18.76
C ASP A 80 1.06 -11.71 18.02
N ALA A 81 0.89 -12.00 16.72
CA ALA A 81 1.96 -12.49 15.86
C ALA A 81 3.10 -11.47 15.73
N ALA A 82 2.77 -10.20 15.44
CA ALA A 82 3.75 -9.14 15.31
C ALA A 82 4.55 -8.91 16.61
N GLU A 83 3.88 -8.93 17.77
CA GLU A 83 4.53 -8.80 19.07
C GLU A 83 5.47 -9.98 19.34
N SER A 84 5.01 -11.21 19.06
CA SER A 84 5.80 -12.43 19.27
C SER A 84 7.04 -12.45 18.37
N TYR A 85 6.91 -12.08 17.09
CA TYR A 85 8.05 -11.95 16.19
C TYR A 85 9.01 -10.83 16.61
N SER A 86 8.51 -9.73 17.16
CA SER A 86 9.36 -8.64 17.66
C SER A 86 10.22 -9.07 18.84
N LYS A 87 9.67 -9.90 19.75
CA LYS A 87 10.41 -10.48 20.89
C LYS A 87 11.59 -11.37 20.46
N ASP A 88 11.48 -12.00 19.29
CA ASP A 88 12.54 -12.85 18.70
C ASP A 88 13.36 -12.15 17.61
N SER A 89 13.26 -10.82 17.50
CA SER A 89 13.97 -10.02 16.47
C SER A 89 13.68 -10.44 15.02
N CYS A 90 12.54 -11.10 14.77
CA CYS A 90 12.05 -11.48 13.45
C CYS A 90 11.37 -10.28 12.75
N VAL A 91 12.15 -9.22 12.49
CA VAL A 91 11.65 -7.91 12.04
C VAL A 91 10.84 -7.99 10.75
N ARG A 92 11.24 -8.84 9.80
CA ARG A 92 10.53 -8.98 8.51
C ARG A 92 9.12 -9.57 8.69
N GLN A 93 9.00 -10.63 9.50
CA GLN A 93 7.73 -11.26 9.81
C GLN A 93 6.83 -10.34 10.63
N ALA A 94 7.40 -9.65 11.62
CA ALA A 94 6.68 -8.64 12.39
C ALA A 94 6.13 -7.53 11.48
N ALA A 95 6.96 -6.99 10.57
CA ALA A 95 6.54 -5.96 9.63
C ALA A 95 5.42 -6.44 8.68
N ARG A 96 5.49 -7.69 8.20
CA ARG A 96 4.42 -8.30 7.39
C ARG A 96 3.10 -8.39 8.16
N CYS A 97 3.14 -8.84 9.41
CA CYS A 97 1.96 -8.90 10.27
C CYS A 97 1.37 -7.49 10.50
N VAL A 98 2.21 -6.48 10.74
CA VAL A 98 1.79 -5.08 10.90
C VAL A 98 1.13 -4.54 9.64
N LYS A 99 1.72 -4.76 8.45
CA LYS A 99 1.13 -4.32 7.17
C LYS A 99 -0.27 -4.93 6.95
N MET A 100 -0.41 -6.24 7.19
CA MET A 100 -1.71 -6.92 7.10
C MET A 100 -2.70 -6.45 8.18
N ALA A 101 -2.24 -6.13 9.39
CA ALA A 101 -3.07 -5.58 10.44
C ALA A 101 -3.61 -4.18 10.07
N LYS A 102 -2.78 -3.33 9.46
CA LYS A 102 -3.22 -2.03 8.91
C LYS A 102 -4.29 -2.20 7.84
N LEU A 103 -4.10 -3.12 6.89
CA LEU A 103 -5.11 -3.43 5.87
C LEU A 103 -6.42 -3.95 6.48
N THR A 104 -6.33 -4.85 7.47
CA THR A 104 -7.51 -5.39 8.17
C THR A 104 -8.24 -4.27 8.93
N THR A 105 -7.50 -3.34 9.52
CA THR A 105 -8.05 -2.15 10.19
C THR A 105 -8.77 -1.24 9.19
N LEU A 106 -8.18 -1.03 8.00
CA LEU A 106 -8.82 -0.28 6.91
C LEU A 106 -10.11 -0.95 6.44
N GLN A 107 -10.12 -2.28 6.29
CA GLN A 107 -11.34 -3.02 5.97
C GLN A 107 -12.42 -2.83 7.03
N LEU A 108 -12.07 -2.95 8.32
CA LEU A 108 -13.00 -2.71 9.43
C LEU A 108 -13.54 -1.28 9.43
N HIS A 109 -12.71 -0.29 9.11
CA HIS A 109 -13.14 1.11 8.98
C HIS A 109 -14.26 1.25 7.95
N PHE A 110 -14.10 0.68 6.74
CA PHE A 110 -15.16 0.69 5.73
C PHE A 110 -16.45 0.03 6.22
N LEU A 111 -16.35 -1.17 6.81
CA LEU A 111 -17.52 -1.88 7.30
C LEU A 111 -18.24 -1.13 8.42
N ASN A 112 -17.52 -0.42 9.29
CA ASN A 112 -18.09 0.38 10.38
C ASN A 112 -18.81 1.64 9.89
N HIS A 113 -18.39 2.17 8.73
CA HIS A 113 -19.05 3.29 8.06
C HIS A 113 -20.12 2.85 7.06
N GLY A 114 -20.52 1.57 7.05
CA GLY A 114 -21.57 1.04 6.18
C GLY A 114 -21.14 0.90 4.71
N GLN A 115 -19.84 0.97 4.42
CA GLN A 115 -19.30 0.78 3.08
C GLN A 115 -19.03 -0.72 2.83
N ASP A 116 -19.38 -1.19 1.65
CA ASP A 116 -19.18 -2.57 1.19
C ASP A 116 -17.86 -2.79 0.43
N GLN A 117 -17.04 -1.74 0.30
CA GLN A 117 -15.74 -1.79 -0.35
C GLN A 117 -14.85 -2.89 0.28
N ARG A 118 -14.44 -3.85 -0.54
CA ARG A 118 -13.49 -4.91 -0.17
C ARG A 118 -12.06 -4.51 -0.51
N VAL A 119 -11.16 -4.62 0.45
CA VAL A 119 -9.71 -4.41 0.30
C VAL A 119 -8.86 -5.59 0.75
N ILE A 120 -9.45 -6.56 1.44
CA ILE A 120 -8.80 -7.82 1.82
C ILE A 120 -9.07 -8.94 0.81
N ASN A 121 -8.17 -9.93 0.77
CA ASN A 121 -8.27 -11.10 -0.10
C ASN A 121 -8.57 -10.72 -1.56
N LEU A 122 -7.94 -9.66 -2.06
CA LEU A 122 -8.03 -9.24 -3.47
C LEU A 122 -7.06 -10.05 -4.31
N ARG A 123 -7.42 -10.29 -5.57
CA ARG A 123 -6.50 -10.86 -6.55
C ARG A 123 -5.60 -9.77 -7.11
N GLN A 124 -4.43 -10.15 -7.62
CA GLN A 124 -3.48 -9.22 -8.20
C GLN A 124 -4.08 -8.40 -9.36
N SER A 125 -4.98 -9.00 -10.15
CA SER A 125 -5.73 -8.31 -11.23
C SER A 125 -6.62 -7.18 -10.74
N ASP A 126 -7.08 -7.25 -9.50
CA ASP A 126 -8.10 -6.35 -8.96
C ASP A 126 -7.47 -5.19 -8.18
N LEU A 127 -6.16 -5.28 -7.86
CA LEU A 127 -5.46 -4.32 -7.00
C LEU A 127 -5.45 -2.91 -7.58
N LEU A 128 -5.17 -2.74 -8.87
CA LEU A 128 -5.12 -1.41 -9.47
C LEU A 128 -6.50 -0.74 -9.42
N GLY A 129 -7.55 -1.47 -9.80
CA GLY A 129 -8.94 -0.97 -9.74
C GLY A 129 -9.34 -0.60 -8.32
N ALA A 130 -9.00 -1.43 -7.33
CA ALA A 130 -9.24 -1.14 -5.92
C ALA A 130 -8.47 0.11 -5.45
N ILE A 131 -7.20 0.26 -5.83
CA ILE A 131 -6.37 1.44 -5.50
C ILE A 131 -6.99 2.72 -6.08
N VAL A 132 -7.41 2.69 -7.35
CA VAL A 132 -8.04 3.85 -8.00
C VAL A 132 -9.41 4.17 -7.39
N ALA A 133 -10.14 3.17 -6.88
CA ALA A 133 -11.42 3.40 -6.20
C ALA A 133 -11.29 4.05 -4.82
N LEU A 134 -10.13 3.91 -4.15
CA LEU A 134 -9.96 4.42 -2.78
C LEU A 134 -9.97 5.96 -2.72
N PRO A 135 -10.77 6.58 -1.84
CA PRO A 135 -10.91 8.03 -1.80
C PRO A 135 -9.70 8.77 -1.23
N ARG A 136 -8.88 8.12 -0.39
CA ARG A 136 -7.75 8.76 0.28
C ARG A 136 -6.43 8.14 -0.11
N CYS A 137 -5.38 8.95 -0.22
CA CYS A 137 -4.09 8.50 -0.70
C CYS A 137 -3.42 7.51 0.27
N TYR A 138 -3.52 7.78 1.58
CA TYR A 138 -2.99 6.87 2.60
C TYR A 138 -3.60 5.46 2.51
N GLN A 139 -4.87 5.34 2.07
CA GLN A 139 -5.54 4.05 1.92
C GLN A 139 -4.91 3.24 0.78
N ALA A 140 -4.61 3.91 -0.35
CA ALA A 140 -3.91 3.31 -1.48
C ALA A 140 -2.51 2.80 -1.08
N PHE A 141 -1.78 3.54 -0.23
CA PHE A 141 -0.51 3.08 0.31
C PHE A 141 -0.65 1.88 1.26
N VAL A 142 -1.61 1.91 2.19
CA VAL A 142 -1.89 0.76 3.08
C VAL A 142 -2.19 -0.49 2.27
N LEU A 143 -2.99 -0.37 1.21
CA LEU A 143 -3.31 -1.47 0.31
C LEU A 143 -2.06 -1.98 -0.43
N SER A 144 -1.32 -1.07 -1.07
CA SER A 144 -0.10 -1.40 -1.82
C SER A 144 0.94 -2.11 -0.93
N GLU A 145 1.16 -1.61 0.28
CA GLU A 145 2.13 -2.18 1.23
C GLU A 145 1.73 -3.57 1.72
N ALA A 146 0.45 -3.82 1.98
CA ALA A 146 -0.03 -5.09 2.50
C ALA A 146 0.04 -6.23 1.49
N TYR A 147 -0.12 -5.92 0.20
CA TYR A 147 0.03 -6.89 -0.89
C TYR A 147 1.45 -6.91 -1.49
N ASP A 148 2.38 -6.10 -0.97
CA ASP A 148 3.70 -5.85 -1.57
C ASP A 148 3.59 -5.54 -3.08
N TYR A 149 2.58 -4.74 -3.44
CA TYR A 149 2.25 -4.34 -4.81
C TYR A 149 2.71 -2.91 -5.08
N SER A 150 3.35 -2.68 -6.24
CA SER A 150 3.72 -1.35 -6.70
C SER A 150 2.82 -0.95 -7.87
N PRO A 151 1.80 -0.10 -7.66
CA PRO A 151 0.91 0.33 -8.75
C PRO A 151 1.65 1.24 -9.73
N ASP A 152 1.12 1.34 -10.96
CA ASP A 152 1.42 2.45 -11.86
C ASP A 152 0.87 3.75 -11.25
N TRP A 153 1.73 4.48 -10.53
CA TRP A 153 1.34 5.73 -9.89
C TRP A 153 0.99 6.83 -10.90
N ALA A 154 1.51 6.77 -12.13
CA ALA A 154 1.11 7.69 -13.18
C ALA A 154 -0.37 7.46 -13.54
N GLU A 155 -0.80 6.19 -13.63
CA GLU A 155 -2.22 5.86 -13.84
C GLU A 155 -3.09 6.34 -12.68
N VAL A 156 -2.68 6.08 -11.44
CA VAL A 156 -3.45 6.48 -10.25
C VAL A 156 -3.62 8.00 -10.20
N LEU A 157 -2.53 8.77 -10.42
CA LEU A 157 -2.60 10.23 -10.41
C LEU A 157 -3.30 10.79 -11.64
N TYR A 158 -3.23 10.13 -12.79
CA TYR A 158 -4.02 10.50 -13.96
C TYR A 158 -5.52 10.41 -13.65
N GLN A 159 -5.98 9.29 -13.08
CA GLN A 159 -7.38 9.12 -12.69
C GLN A 159 -7.79 10.12 -11.59
N LYS A 160 -7.02 10.22 -10.50
CA LYS A 160 -7.37 11.04 -9.33
C LYS A 160 -7.22 12.54 -9.54
N VAL A 161 -6.10 12.97 -10.11
CA VAL A 161 -5.75 14.39 -10.19
C VAL A 161 -6.18 14.97 -11.53
N ILE A 162 -5.89 14.28 -12.63
CA ILE A 162 -6.16 14.83 -13.97
C ILE A 162 -7.65 14.71 -14.32
N LEU A 163 -8.24 13.52 -14.15
CA LEU A 163 -9.65 13.32 -14.51
C LEU A 163 -10.61 13.82 -13.42
N SER A 164 -10.39 13.51 -12.14
CA SER A 164 -11.28 13.96 -11.06
C SER A 164 -10.92 15.30 -10.40
N GLY A 165 -9.77 15.89 -10.69
CA GLY A 165 -9.38 17.19 -10.11
C GLY A 165 -9.05 17.14 -8.61
N ASP A 166 -8.75 15.96 -8.05
CA ASP A 166 -8.50 15.77 -6.63
C ASP A 166 -7.05 16.13 -6.27
N PHE A 167 -6.79 17.43 -6.12
CA PHE A 167 -5.48 17.92 -5.67
C PHE A 167 -5.22 17.69 -4.18
N ALA A 168 -6.26 17.41 -3.37
CA ALA A 168 -6.04 17.01 -1.98
C ALA A 168 -5.33 15.64 -1.93
N TYR A 169 -5.73 14.72 -2.83
CA TYR A 169 -5.04 13.45 -3.02
C TYR A 169 -3.57 13.64 -3.44
N LEU A 170 -3.28 14.58 -4.35
CA LEU A 170 -1.91 14.89 -4.76
C LEU A 170 -1.06 15.39 -3.58
N GLU A 171 -1.60 16.31 -2.77
CA GLU A 171 -0.87 16.82 -1.61
C GLU A 171 -0.59 15.73 -0.58
N GLU A 172 -1.56 14.83 -0.30
CA GLU A 172 -1.30 13.65 0.52
C GLU A 172 -0.22 12.75 -0.10
N PHE A 173 -0.24 12.52 -1.41
CA PHE A 173 0.74 11.70 -2.12
C PHE A 173 2.17 12.24 -1.96
N ARG A 174 2.34 13.56 -2.10
CA ARG A 174 3.63 14.24 -2.01
C ARG A 174 4.28 14.13 -0.63
N LEU A 175 3.49 13.97 0.43
CA LEU A 175 4.01 13.72 1.79
C LEU A 175 4.66 12.34 1.92
N HIS A 176 4.25 11.38 1.10
CA HIS A 176 4.71 9.99 1.16
C HIS A 176 5.78 9.67 0.13
N ARG A 177 5.72 10.28 -1.07
CA ARG A 177 6.68 10.05 -2.14
C ARG A 177 7.04 11.32 -2.91
N PRO A 178 8.30 11.45 -3.36
CA PRO A 178 8.69 12.51 -4.28
C PRO A 178 7.98 12.33 -5.63
N LEU A 179 7.85 13.43 -6.37
CA LEU A 179 7.34 13.45 -7.74
C LEU A 179 8.52 13.55 -8.72
N PRO A 180 9.09 12.43 -9.20
CA PRO A 180 10.18 12.49 -10.16
C PRO A 180 9.68 13.03 -11.51
N ALA A 181 10.57 13.66 -12.29
CA ALA A 181 10.25 14.22 -13.60
C ALA A 181 9.53 13.22 -14.53
N CYS A 182 9.97 11.95 -14.55
CA CYS A 182 9.36 10.90 -15.37
C CYS A 182 7.87 10.68 -15.06
N LEU A 183 7.43 10.88 -13.82
CA LEU A 183 6.02 10.73 -13.45
C LEU A 183 5.14 11.77 -14.16
N PHE A 184 5.63 13.00 -14.33
CA PHE A 184 4.92 14.04 -15.08
C PHE A 184 4.88 13.73 -16.57
N GLU A 185 5.97 13.19 -17.13
CA GLU A 185 6.01 12.76 -18.54
C GLU A 185 5.03 11.61 -18.78
N ASP A 186 4.98 10.61 -17.91
CA ASP A 186 4.07 9.46 -18.02
C ASP A 186 2.59 9.91 -17.92
N ILE A 187 2.27 10.81 -16.98
CA ILE A 187 0.91 11.39 -16.85
C ILE A 187 0.55 12.21 -18.09
N SER A 188 1.50 13.00 -18.61
CA SER A 188 1.34 13.80 -19.84
C SER A 188 1.03 12.90 -21.05
N GLN A 189 1.76 11.80 -21.22
CA GLN A 189 1.51 10.83 -22.28
C GLN A 189 0.11 10.21 -22.17
N LYS A 190 -0.34 9.86 -20.96
CA LYS A 190 -1.71 9.35 -20.76
C LYS A 190 -2.77 10.38 -21.16
N LEU A 191 -2.50 11.68 -21.00
CA LEU A 191 -3.42 12.74 -21.44
C LEU A 191 -3.52 12.82 -22.97
N THR A 192 -2.40 12.67 -23.69
CA THR A 192 -2.38 12.77 -25.16
C THR A 192 -2.97 11.56 -25.85
N HIS A 193 -2.85 10.37 -25.25
CA HIS A 193 -3.38 9.13 -25.81
C HIS A 193 -4.88 8.93 -25.61
N ASN A 194 -5.48 9.61 -24.64
CA ASN A 194 -6.90 9.49 -24.31
C ASN A 194 -7.72 10.66 -24.88
N THR A 195 -9.05 10.58 -24.80
CA THR A 195 -9.98 11.70 -25.06
C THR A 195 -10.41 12.33 -23.73
N PRO A 196 -9.61 13.26 -23.17
CA PRO A 196 -9.85 13.73 -21.83
C PRO A 196 -11.00 14.76 -21.76
N PRO A 197 -11.58 14.96 -20.56
CA PRO A 197 -12.53 16.05 -20.34
C PRO A 197 -11.86 17.41 -20.49
N SER A 198 -12.64 18.46 -20.77
CA SER A 198 -12.14 19.83 -20.96
C SER A 198 -11.35 20.37 -19.75
N SER A 199 -11.64 19.89 -18.54
CA SER A 199 -10.94 20.24 -17.31
C SER A 199 -9.53 19.64 -17.20
N ALA A 200 -9.24 18.55 -17.90
CA ALA A 200 -8.00 17.80 -17.73
C ALA A 200 -6.76 18.61 -18.11
N GLY A 201 -6.84 19.45 -19.14
CA GLY A 201 -5.74 20.34 -19.52
C GLY A 201 -5.41 21.34 -18.41
N GLN A 202 -6.43 21.93 -17.78
CA GLN A 202 -6.24 22.85 -16.66
C GLN A 202 -5.68 22.13 -15.42
N ASN A 203 -6.13 20.89 -15.18
CA ASN A 203 -5.59 20.05 -14.12
C ASN A 203 -4.13 19.67 -14.38
N LEU A 204 -3.75 19.31 -15.61
CA LEU A 204 -2.35 19.06 -15.96
C LEU A 204 -1.50 20.31 -15.75
N LYS A 205 -1.96 21.46 -16.23
CA LYS A 205 -1.28 22.74 -16.03
C LYS A 205 -1.03 23.04 -14.55
N ARG A 206 -2.01 22.77 -13.68
CA ARG A 206 -1.86 22.91 -12.22
C ARG A 206 -0.91 21.86 -11.64
N LEU A 207 -0.99 20.60 -12.07
CA LEU A 207 -0.08 19.54 -11.63
C LEU A 207 1.39 19.90 -11.92
N LEU A 208 1.68 20.43 -13.12
CA LEU A 208 3.04 20.79 -13.52
C LEU A 208 3.70 21.86 -12.62
N GLN A 209 2.90 22.68 -11.91
CA GLN A 209 3.43 23.63 -10.93
C GLN A 209 4.14 22.94 -9.74
N HIS A 210 3.92 21.64 -9.56
CA HIS A 210 4.56 20.82 -8.54
C HIS A 210 5.81 20.07 -9.07
N CYS A 211 6.24 20.34 -10.31
CA CYS A 211 7.42 19.72 -10.91
C CYS A 211 8.68 20.53 -10.56
N ASP A 212 9.59 19.93 -9.80
CA ASP A 212 10.85 20.58 -9.43
C ASP A 212 11.86 20.63 -10.60
N ASP A 213 11.71 19.74 -11.60
CA ASP A 213 12.56 19.73 -12.79
C ASP A 213 12.11 20.79 -13.79
N VAL A 214 12.79 21.93 -13.77
CA VAL A 214 12.47 23.13 -14.57
C VAL A 214 12.43 22.82 -16.07
N TYR A 215 13.32 21.96 -16.56
CA TYR A 215 13.36 21.62 -17.98
C TYR A 215 12.13 20.80 -18.40
N THR A 216 11.78 19.77 -17.62
CA THR A 216 10.60 18.94 -17.84
C THR A 216 9.33 19.77 -17.72
N TYR A 217 9.25 20.66 -16.72
CA TYR A 217 8.14 21.59 -16.59
C TYR A 217 7.96 22.45 -17.84
N TYR A 218 9.04 23.10 -18.30
CA TYR A 218 9.01 23.91 -19.53
C TYR A 218 8.62 23.08 -20.76
N LYS A 219 9.26 21.92 -20.96
CA LYS A 219 9.02 21.02 -22.09
C LYS A 219 7.54 20.61 -22.16
N LEU A 220 6.99 20.11 -21.04
CA LEU A 220 5.60 19.67 -20.99
C LEU A 220 4.61 20.84 -21.14
N ALA A 221 4.92 22.02 -20.58
CA ALA A 221 4.10 23.21 -20.77
C ALA A 221 4.05 23.62 -22.26
N TYR A 222 5.18 23.55 -22.97
CA TYR A 222 5.24 23.84 -24.39
C TYR A 222 4.48 22.80 -25.23
N GLU A 223 4.69 21.50 -24.97
CA GLU A 223 4.02 20.39 -25.66
C GLU A 223 2.48 20.48 -25.56
N HIS A 224 1.97 20.87 -24.38
CA HIS A 224 0.53 21.06 -24.14
C HIS A 224 0.01 22.46 -24.46
N LYS A 225 0.81 23.32 -25.09
CA LYS A 225 0.44 24.69 -25.52
C LYS A 225 0.07 25.63 -24.36
N PHE A 226 0.59 25.39 -23.17
CA PHE A 226 0.51 26.32 -22.03
C PHE A 226 1.57 27.42 -22.17
N PHE A 227 1.49 28.20 -23.26
CA PHE A 227 2.51 29.19 -23.61
C PHE A 227 2.69 30.28 -22.55
N ASP A 228 1.64 30.59 -21.79
CA ASP A 228 1.74 31.52 -20.67
C ASP A 228 2.70 31.01 -19.58
N VAL A 229 2.68 29.71 -19.29
CA VAL A 229 3.59 29.06 -18.34
C VAL A 229 4.99 28.92 -18.92
N ALA A 230 5.09 28.49 -20.18
CA ALA A 230 6.39 28.34 -20.85
C ALA A 230 7.13 29.69 -20.94
N ASN A 231 6.43 30.77 -21.30
CA ASN A 231 6.99 32.12 -21.34
C ASN A 231 7.36 32.64 -19.95
N MET A 232 6.54 32.36 -18.93
CA MET A 232 6.84 32.73 -17.55
C MET A 232 8.15 32.09 -17.07
N LEU A 233 8.38 30.80 -17.37
CA LEU A 233 9.64 30.11 -17.05
C LEU A 233 10.84 30.65 -17.82
N LEU A 234 10.67 31.08 -19.08
CA LEU A 234 11.77 31.70 -19.85
C LEU A 234 12.13 33.11 -19.37
N GLN A 235 11.18 33.82 -18.76
CA GLN A 235 11.37 35.20 -18.28
C GLN A 235 11.77 35.28 -16.80
N ASP A 236 11.55 34.21 -16.04
CA ASP A 236 11.91 34.16 -14.63
C ASP A 236 13.45 34.13 -14.46
N SER A 237 13.96 35.04 -13.65
CA SER A 237 15.40 35.23 -13.43
C SER A 237 16.08 34.01 -12.81
N LYS A 238 15.33 33.16 -12.11
CA LYS A 238 15.85 31.93 -11.48
C LYS A 238 15.97 30.76 -12.45
N THR A 239 15.13 30.70 -13.47
CA THR A 239 14.99 29.54 -14.36
C THR A 239 15.51 29.82 -15.78
N SER A 240 15.47 31.07 -16.23
CA SER A 240 15.88 31.51 -17.58
C SER A 240 17.33 31.16 -17.95
N SER A 241 18.30 31.39 -17.05
CA SER A 241 19.72 31.10 -17.34
C SER A 241 19.96 29.61 -17.57
N TYR A 242 19.38 28.76 -16.72
CA TYR A 242 19.43 27.31 -16.83
C TYR A 242 18.74 26.81 -18.11
N LEU A 243 17.54 27.31 -18.40
CA LEU A 243 16.79 26.93 -19.60
C LEU A 243 17.52 27.34 -20.88
N ASN A 244 18.08 28.55 -20.94
CA ASN A 244 18.84 29.01 -22.11
C ASN A 244 20.08 28.14 -22.37
N ASP A 245 20.80 27.71 -21.32
CA ASP A 245 21.95 26.81 -21.45
C ASP A 245 21.52 25.42 -21.97
N ARG A 246 20.45 24.85 -21.41
CA ARG A 246 19.89 23.56 -21.83
C ARG A 246 19.23 23.56 -23.21
N LEU A 247 18.66 24.68 -23.63
CA LEU A 247 18.02 24.83 -24.94
C LEU A 247 19.03 25.21 -26.03
N GLY A 248 20.08 25.96 -25.69
CA GLY A 248 21.15 26.39 -26.59
C GLY A 248 22.21 25.33 -26.88
N THR A 249 22.24 24.22 -26.14
CA THR A 249 23.13 23.06 -26.37
C THR A 249 22.62 22.09 -27.44
N ARG A 250 21.81 22.56 -28.39
CA ARG A 250 21.34 21.80 -29.56
C ARG A 250 22.07 22.19 -30.84
#